data_AF-A0A5C7QI91-F1
#
_entry.id   AF-A0A5C7QI91-F1
#
_cell.length_a   1.000
_cell.length_b   1.000
_cell.length_c   1.000
_cell.angle_alpha   90.00
_cell.angle_beta   90.00
_cell.angle_gamma   90.00
#
_symmetry.space_group_name_H-M   'P 1'
#
loop_
_entity.id
_entity.type
_entity.pdbx_description
1 polymer ?
#
loop_
_entity_poly.entity_id
_entity_poly.type
_entity_poly.pdbx_seq_one_letter_code
_entity_poly.pdbx_strand_id
1 'polypeptide(L)'
;MESPNLAALATLTVPSGESLIKASNEDYEIAECIVIETREDAQAAADELKRLAGRLKSLEEQRRRLVDPLNAAKQAAQDLFNPPAERLQAAVALLKRGLLAWEDQQRRLREAEQEAARQAAEKERVRIEAAAAAEEAARVAEAAALAAQAQQATAAGDVEAAAALRAQAEAAEVAAIENSEAMRAAAAQVVAPIVAAPVKVSGAGGRANWKAEITNMQAFVEFVVQNPQYMALLKVDQQALNQQAKSLKQLLKWPGVRVFDDRTIAVRA
;
A
#
# COMPACT_ATOMS: atom_id res chain seq x y z
N MET A 1 -30.79 -16.96 -19.18
CA MET A 1 -29.90 -18.15 -19.09
C MET A 1 -30.72 -19.23 -18.42
N GLU A 2 -30.94 -20.36 -19.09
CA GLU A 2 -31.60 -21.50 -18.46
C GLU A 2 -30.79 -21.90 -17.23
N SER A 3 -31.46 -21.98 -16.07
CA SER A 3 -30.84 -22.52 -14.86
C SER A 3 -30.32 -23.92 -15.19
N PRO A 4 -29.10 -24.28 -14.77
CA PRO A 4 -28.56 -25.61 -15.02
C PRO A 4 -29.54 -26.66 -14.49
N ASN A 5 -29.80 -27.70 -15.27
CA ASN A 5 -30.66 -28.79 -14.87
C ASN A 5 -29.96 -29.63 -13.78
N LEU A 6 -30.05 -29.16 -12.54
CA LEU A 6 -29.46 -29.81 -11.36
C LEU A 6 -30.06 -31.21 -11.12
N ALA A 7 -31.22 -31.52 -11.69
CA ALA A 7 -31.80 -32.86 -11.60
C ALA A 7 -30.96 -33.91 -12.34
N ALA A 8 -30.21 -33.53 -13.38
CA ALA A 8 -29.30 -34.43 -14.09
C ALA A 8 -28.12 -34.89 -13.21
N LEU A 9 -27.75 -34.11 -12.19
CA LEU A 9 -26.70 -34.48 -11.24
C LEU A 9 -27.17 -35.58 -10.27
N ALA A 10 -28.45 -35.60 -9.93
CA ALA A 10 -29.03 -36.55 -8.98
C ALA A 10 -29.10 -37.99 -9.52
N THR A 11 -28.99 -38.16 -10.84
CA THR A 11 -29.08 -39.46 -11.53
C THR A 11 -27.72 -39.98 -12.03
N LEU A 12 -26.62 -39.30 -11.72
CA LEU A 12 -25.28 -39.72 -12.14
C LEU A 12 -24.88 -41.02 -11.44
N THR A 13 -24.74 -42.09 -12.22
CA THR A 13 -24.19 -43.36 -11.74
C THR A 13 -22.69 -43.37 -11.97
N VAL A 14 -21.92 -43.56 -10.90
CA VAL A 14 -20.45 -43.61 -10.95
C VAL A 14 -20.01 -45.08 -11.00
N PRO A 15 -19.22 -45.50 -12.01
CA PRO A 15 -18.67 -46.85 -12.04
C PRO A 15 -17.70 -47.08 -10.87
N SER A 16 -17.60 -48.32 -10.37
CA SER A 16 -16.61 -48.66 -9.35
C SER A 16 -15.19 -48.57 -9.92
N GLY A 17 -14.33 -47.79 -9.26
CA GLY A 17 -12.91 -47.69 -9.63
C GLY A 17 -12.20 -49.04 -9.62
N GLU A 18 -12.55 -49.92 -8.68
CA GLU A 18 -12.02 -51.29 -8.61
C GLU A 18 -12.39 -52.11 -9.85
N SER A 19 -13.63 -51.99 -10.33
CA SER A 19 -14.08 -52.68 -11.54
C SER A 19 -13.39 -52.13 -12.80
N LEU A 20 -13.18 -50.82 -12.89
CA LEU A 20 -12.46 -50.21 -14.01
C LEU A 20 -10.98 -50.62 -14.02
N ILE A 21 -10.33 -50.65 -12.86
CA ILE A 21 -8.93 -51.10 -12.71
C ILE A 21 -8.82 -52.57 -13.10
N LYS A 22 -9.68 -53.43 -12.56
CA LYS A 22 -9.68 -54.86 -12.89
C LYS A 22 -9.79 -55.10 -14.40
N ALA A 23 -10.76 -54.45 -15.04
CA ALA A 23 -10.98 -54.60 -16.48
C ALA A 23 -9.81 -54.04 -17.33
N SER A 24 -9.11 -53.02 -16.82
CA SER A 24 -7.92 -52.46 -17.49
C SER A 24 -6.68 -53.35 -17.30
N ASN A 25 -6.55 -54.01 -16.14
CA ASN A 25 -5.48 -54.97 -15.89
C ASN A 25 -5.65 -56.22 -16.76
N GLU A 26 -6.88 -56.74 -16.90
CA GLU A 26 -7.18 -57.86 -17.81
C GLU A 26 -6.81 -57.51 -19.26
N ASP A 27 -7.15 -56.30 -19.71
CA ASP A 27 -6.74 -55.79 -21.03
C ASP A 27 -5.20 -55.72 -21.18
N TYR A 28 -4.51 -55.28 -20.14
CA TYR A 28 -3.05 -55.14 -20.13
C TYR A 28 -2.36 -56.51 -20.14
N GLU A 29 -2.83 -57.47 -19.34
CA GLU A 29 -2.32 -58.85 -19.31
C GLU A 29 -2.47 -59.53 -20.68
N ILE A 30 -3.59 -59.28 -21.39
CA ILE A 30 -3.78 -59.77 -22.76
C ILE A 30 -2.73 -59.18 -23.70
N ALA A 31 -2.47 -57.89 -23.61
CA ALA A 31 -1.46 -57.23 -24.43
C ALA A 31 -0.04 -57.74 -24.14
N GLU A 32 0.29 -58.04 -22.88
CA GLU A 32 1.58 -58.63 -22.50
C GLU A 32 1.79 -60.04 -23.08
N CYS A 33 0.72 -60.82 -23.23
CA CYS A 33 0.78 -62.17 -23.80
C CYS A 33 1.02 -62.20 -25.31
N ILE A 34 0.88 -61.07 -26.02
CA ILE A 34 1.07 -61.00 -27.47
C ILE A 34 2.56 -60.84 -27.79
N VAL A 35 3.16 -61.91 -28.31
CA VAL A 35 4.54 -61.91 -28.83
C VAL A 35 4.49 -61.87 -30.36
N ILE A 36 5.18 -60.91 -30.98
CA ILE A 36 5.12 -60.67 -32.42
C ILE A 36 6.36 -61.25 -33.10
N GLU A 37 6.23 -62.44 -33.70
CA GLU A 37 7.32 -63.09 -34.44
C GLU A 37 6.95 -63.31 -35.92
N THR A 38 5.66 -63.35 -36.22
CA THR A 38 5.11 -63.60 -37.55
C THR A 38 4.17 -62.48 -38.01
N ARG A 39 3.77 -62.51 -39.28
CA ARG A 39 2.84 -61.54 -39.85
C ARG A 39 1.44 -61.69 -39.24
N GLU A 40 1.05 -62.92 -38.95
CA GLU A 40 -0.20 -63.26 -38.28
C GLU A 40 -0.25 -62.67 -36.87
N ASP A 41 0.86 -62.74 -36.10
CA ASP A 41 0.96 -62.11 -34.77
C ASP A 41 0.86 -60.58 -34.84
N ALA A 42 1.49 -59.98 -35.85
CA ALA A 42 1.41 -58.55 -36.07
C ALA A 42 -0.03 -58.09 -36.39
N GLN A 43 -0.81 -58.91 -37.11
CA GLN A 43 -2.22 -58.64 -37.38
C GLN A 43 -3.05 -58.75 -36.09
N ALA A 44 -2.83 -59.78 -35.28
CA ALA A 44 -3.50 -59.95 -33.99
C ALA A 44 -3.18 -58.78 -33.02
N ALA A 45 -1.93 -58.33 -32.97
CA ALA A 45 -1.51 -57.17 -32.19
C ALA A 45 -2.17 -55.87 -32.68
N ALA A 46 -2.32 -55.70 -33.99
CA ALA A 46 -2.99 -54.53 -34.57
C ALA A 46 -4.49 -54.49 -34.23
N ASP A 47 -5.17 -55.64 -34.26
CA ASP A 47 -6.58 -55.76 -33.91
C ASP A 47 -6.80 -55.51 -32.40
N GLU A 48 -5.91 -56.02 -31.56
CA GLU A 48 -5.95 -55.79 -30.12
C GLU A 48 -5.66 -54.32 -29.76
N LEU A 49 -4.65 -53.71 -30.39
CA LEU A 49 -4.36 -52.28 -30.24
C LEU A 49 -5.57 -51.41 -30.58
N LYS A 50 -6.30 -51.76 -31.66
CA LYS A 50 -7.52 -51.07 -32.07
C LYS A 50 -8.64 -51.22 -31.02
N ARG A 51 -8.79 -52.40 -30.43
CA ARG A 51 -9.74 -52.67 -29.35
C ARG A 51 -9.43 -51.82 -28.11
N LEU A 52 -8.17 -51.80 -27.67
CA LEU A 52 -7.71 -51.03 -26.52
C LEU A 52 -7.87 -49.52 -26.73
N ALA A 53 -7.54 -49.02 -27.91
CA ALA A 53 -7.76 -47.61 -28.27
C ALA A 53 -9.25 -47.23 -28.21
N GLY A 54 -10.15 -48.13 -28.61
CA GLY A 54 -11.60 -47.93 -28.48
C GLY A 54 -12.06 -47.90 -27.02
N ARG A 55 -11.53 -48.78 -26.17
CA ARG A 55 -11.83 -48.79 -24.72
C ARG A 55 -11.33 -47.53 -24.03
N LEU A 56 -10.14 -47.06 -24.36
CA LEU A 56 -9.60 -45.79 -23.85
C LEU A 56 -10.53 -44.61 -24.22
N LYS A 57 -11.02 -44.55 -25.46
CA LYS A 57 -11.99 -43.53 -25.89
C LYS A 57 -13.30 -43.61 -25.07
N SER A 58 -13.82 -44.82 -24.82
CA SER A 58 -15.02 -45.02 -23.99
C SER A 58 -14.83 -44.57 -22.53
N LEU A 59 -13.67 -44.85 -21.92
CA LEU A 59 -13.35 -44.37 -20.57
C LEU A 59 -13.35 -42.83 -20.50
N GLU A 60 -12.78 -42.19 -21.52
CA GLU A 60 -12.74 -40.73 -21.59
C GLU A 60 -14.13 -40.12 -21.79
N GLU A 61 -14.99 -40.75 -22.61
CA GLU A 61 -16.40 -40.36 -22.75
C GLU A 61 -17.19 -40.53 -21.45
N GLN A 62 -16.99 -41.63 -20.73
CA GLN A 62 -17.62 -41.84 -19.42
C GLN A 62 -17.18 -40.77 -18.41
N ARG A 63 -15.88 -40.45 -18.37
CA ARG A 63 -15.36 -39.37 -17.54
C ARG A 63 -16.04 -38.04 -17.86
N ARG A 64 -16.14 -37.69 -19.13
CA ARG A 64 -16.78 -36.44 -19.59
C ARG A 64 -18.25 -36.37 -19.21
N ARG A 65 -19.01 -37.45 -19.39
CA ARG A 65 -20.43 -37.52 -18.96
C ARG A 65 -20.62 -37.22 -17.48
N LEU A 66 -19.64 -37.56 -16.62
CA LEU A 66 -19.68 -37.25 -15.19
C LEU A 66 -19.25 -35.80 -14.91
N VAL A 67 -18.14 -35.36 -15.51
CA VAL A 67 -17.47 -34.11 -15.14
C VAL A 67 -18.06 -32.87 -15.82
N ASP A 68 -18.53 -33.00 -17.06
CA ASP A 68 -19.10 -31.89 -17.83
C ASP A 68 -20.31 -31.23 -17.14
N PRO A 69 -21.33 -31.97 -16.64
CA PRO A 69 -22.45 -31.34 -15.93
C PRO A 69 -22.04 -30.74 -14.58
N LEU A 70 -21.03 -31.31 -13.90
CA LEU A 70 -20.48 -30.74 -12.66
C LEU A 70 -19.79 -29.40 -12.93
N ASN A 71 -19.00 -29.32 -14.00
CA ASN A 71 -18.34 -28.08 -14.42
C ASN A 71 -19.37 -27.03 -14.83
N ALA A 72 -20.42 -27.42 -15.57
CA ALA A 72 -21.50 -26.52 -15.95
C ALA A 72 -22.25 -25.98 -14.73
N ALA A 73 -22.58 -26.83 -13.75
CA ALA A 73 -23.24 -26.42 -12.52
C ALA A 73 -22.35 -25.49 -11.67
N LYS A 74 -21.05 -25.80 -11.56
CA LYS A 74 -20.07 -24.94 -10.91
C LYS A 74 -20.01 -23.56 -11.58
N GLN A 75 -19.91 -23.50 -12.90
CA GLN A 75 -19.84 -22.25 -13.65
C GLN A 75 -21.12 -21.44 -13.48
N ALA A 76 -22.29 -22.07 -13.58
CA ALA A 76 -23.56 -21.39 -13.37
C ALA A 76 -23.71 -20.82 -11.94
N ALA A 77 -23.22 -21.54 -10.92
CA ALA A 77 -23.18 -21.00 -9.56
C ALA A 77 -22.24 -19.78 -9.47
N GLN A 78 -21.05 -19.86 -10.08
CA GLN A 78 -20.13 -18.71 -10.15
C GLN A 78 -20.78 -17.52 -10.86
N ASP A 79 -21.41 -17.73 -12.01
CA ASP A 79 -22.06 -16.66 -12.78
C ASP A 79 -23.24 -16.02 -12.05
N LEU A 80 -23.93 -16.78 -11.19
CA LEU A 80 -25.00 -16.26 -10.35
C LEU A 80 -24.47 -15.32 -9.25
N PHE A 81 -23.35 -15.68 -8.62
CA PHE A 81 -22.83 -14.96 -7.45
C PHE A 81 -21.75 -13.93 -7.77
N ASN A 82 -21.05 -14.05 -8.90
CA ASN A 82 -19.98 -13.12 -9.28
C ASN A 82 -20.51 -11.69 -9.49
N PRO A 83 -21.55 -11.43 -10.31
CA PRO A 83 -22.05 -10.07 -10.50
C PRO A 83 -22.50 -9.34 -9.22
N PRO A 84 -23.32 -9.94 -8.31
CA PRO A 84 -23.66 -9.26 -7.06
C PRO A 84 -22.45 -9.11 -6.13
N ALA A 85 -21.52 -10.08 -6.09
CA ALA A 85 -20.29 -9.95 -5.31
C ALA A 85 -19.43 -8.77 -5.82
N GLU A 86 -19.23 -8.65 -7.13
CA GLU A 86 -18.53 -7.53 -7.76
C GLU A 86 -19.22 -6.19 -7.45
N ARG A 87 -20.56 -6.16 -7.48
CA ARG A 87 -21.32 -4.94 -7.16
C ARG A 87 -21.13 -4.51 -5.70
N LEU A 88 -21.16 -5.46 -4.75
CA LEU A 88 -20.93 -5.19 -3.34
C LEU A 88 -19.48 -4.78 -3.07
N GLN A 89 -18.51 -5.44 -3.73
CA GLN A 89 -17.10 -5.04 -3.65
C GLN A 89 -16.89 -3.60 -4.16
N ALA A 90 -17.53 -3.23 -5.27
CA ALA A 90 -17.50 -1.87 -5.80
C ALA A 90 -18.12 -0.86 -4.82
N ALA A 91 -19.25 -1.20 -4.16
CA ALA A 91 -19.87 -0.35 -3.14
C ALA A 91 -18.95 -0.16 -1.92
N VAL A 92 -18.32 -1.24 -1.44
CA VAL A 92 -17.33 -1.17 -0.35
C VAL A 92 -16.14 -0.29 -0.75
N ALA A 93 -15.62 -0.44 -1.97
CA ALA A 93 -14.52 0.38 -2.47
C ALA A 93 -14.89 1.87 -2.58
N LEU A 94 -16.13 2.16 -3.01
CA LEU A 94 -16.67 3.51 -3.08
C LEU A 94 -16.71 4.17 -1.69
N LEU A 95 -17.27 3.47 -0.70
CA LEU A 95 -17.37 4.00 0.67
C LEU A 95 -15.98 4.18 1.30
N LYS A 96 -15.05 3.24 1.11
CA LYS A 96 -13.67 3.38 1.58
C LYS A 96 -12.99 4.62 1.00
N ARG A 97 -13.17 4.88 -0.31
CA ARG A 97 -12.62 6.07 -0.96
C ARG A 97 -13.22 7.36 -0.38
N GLY A 98 -14.53 7.36 -0.15
CA GLY A 98 -15.22 8.51 0.47
C GLY A 98 -14.72 8.81 1.88
N LEU A 99 -14.54 7.77 2.70
CA LEU A 99 -14.00 7.91 4.06
C LEU A 99 -12.58 8.45 4.06
N LEU A 100 -11.69 7.93 3.20
CA LEU A 100 -10.32 8.43 3.09
C LEU A 100 -10.27 9.89 2.63
N ALA A 101 -11.07 10.25 1.62
CA ALA A 101 -11.15 11.63 1.14
C ALA A 101 -11.64 12.59 2.22
N TRP A 102 -12.62 12.17 3.02
CA TRP A 102 -13.11 12.95 4.15
C TRP A 102 -12.04 13.08 5.25
N GLU A 103 -11.33 12.01 5.61
CA GLU A 103 -10.23 12.06 6.59
C GLU A 103 -9.11 13.04 6.16
N ASP A 104 -8.74 13.01 4.88
CA ASP A 104 -7.75 13.95 4.31
C ASP A 104 -8.28 15.39 4.32
N GLN A 105 -9.56 15.60 4.00
CA GLN A 105 -10.19 16.91 4.10
C GLN A 105 -10.21 17.43 5.54
N GLN A 106 -10.60 16.61 6.51
CA GLN A 106 -10.58 16.95 7.93
C GLN A 106 -9.17 17.30 8.41
N ARG A 107 -8.14 16.59 7.91
CA ARG A 107 -6.74 16.92 8.21
C ARG A 107 -6.35 18.28 7.66
N ARG A 108 -6.65 18.56 6.39
CA ARG A 108 -6.37 19.85 5.74
C ARG A 108 -7.05 21.02 6.43
N LEU A 109 -8.32 20.85 6.81
CA LEU A 109 -9.07 21.88 7.55
C LEU A 109 -8.41 22.19 8.90
N ARG A 110 -8.00 21.16 9.65
CA ARG A 110 -7.31 21.36 10.92
C ARG A 110 -5.94 22.00 10.78
N GLU A 111 -5.16 21.60 9.78
CA GLU A 111 -3.87 22.22 9.50
C GLU A 111 -4.04 23.71 9.17
N ALA A 112 -5.03 24.06 8.36
CA ALA A 112 -5.37 25.44 8.03
C ALA A 112 -5.87 26.24 9.24
N GLU A 113 -6.71 25.64 10.09
CA GLU A 113 -7.20 26.27 11.31
C GLU A 113 -6.07 26.49 12.32
N GLN A 114 -5.19 25.50 12.47
CA GLN A 114 -4.02 25.60 13.35
C GLN A 114 -3.05 26.67 12.87
N GLU A 115 -2.85 26.78 11.55
CA GLU A 115 -2.03 27.82 10.95
C GLU A 115 -2.66 29.21 11.11
N ALA A 116 -3.97 29.34 10.91
CA ALA A 116 -4.69 30.59 11.17
C ALA A 116 -4.61 31.01 12.64
N ALA A 117 -4.73 30.05 13.58
CA ALA A 117 -4.56 30.30 15.01
C ALA A 117 -3.13 30.75 15.36
N ARG A 118 -2.11 30.17 14.73
CA ARG A 118 -0.70 30.61 14.86
C ARG A 118 -0.49 32.02 14.34
N GLN A 119 -1.02 32.33 13.16
CA GLN A 119 -0.92 33.66 12.58
C GLN A 119 -1.67 34.71 13.40
N ALA A 120 -2.82 34.37 13.97
CA ALA A 120 -3.56 35.27 14.85
C ALA A 120 -2.79 35.54 16.16
N ALA A 121 -2.23 34.50 16.78
CA ALA A 121 -1.40 34.64 17.97
C ALA A 121 -0.15 35.48 17.69
N GLU A 122 0.53 35.25 16.56
CA GLU A 122 1.71 36.03 16.17
C GLU A 122 1.36 37.50 15.93
N LYS A 123 0.26 37.79 15.22
CA LYS A 123 -0.20 39.16 15.02
C LYS A 123 -0.50 39.86 16.36
N GLU A 124 -1.08 39.14 17.30
CA GLU A 124 -1.38 39.68 18.63
C GLU A 124 -0.11 39.91 19.43
N ARG A 125 0.86 38.99 19.39
CA ARG A 125 2.19 39.17 19.97
C ARG A 125 2.88 40.41 19.43
N VAL A 126 2.93 40.55 18.11
CA VAL A 126 3.53 41.73 17.45
C VAL A 126 2.81 43.01 17.85
N ARG A 127 1.48 43.01 18.00
CA ARG A 127 0.73 44.18 18.49
C ARG A 127 1.09 44.54 19.93
N ILE A 128 1.18 43.55 20.82
CA ILE A 128 1.55 43.77 22.23
C ILE A 128 3.00 44.27 22.32
N GLU A 129 3.93 43.66 21.57
CA GLU A 129 5.34 44.08 21.53
C GLU A 129 5.49 45.50 20.96
N ALA A 130 4.74 45.85 19.91
CA ALA A 130 4.74 47.21 19.35
C ALA A 130 4.13 48.24 20.32
N ALA A 131 3.05 47.89 21.02
CA ALA A 131 2.46 48.73 22.05
C ALA A 131 3.42 48.91 23.23
N ALA A 132 4.12 47.84 23.64
CA ALA A 132 5.13 47.87 24.69
C ALA A 132 6.31 48.78 24.31
N ALA A 133 6.81 48.66 23.08
CA ALA A 133 7.90 49.51 22.58
C ALA A 133 7.49 50.99 22.50
N ALA A 134 6.23 51.28 22.12
CA ALA A 134 5.72 52.64 22.07
C ALA A 134 5.57 53.26 23.48
N GLU A 135 5.05 52.50 24.45
CA GLU A 135 4.96 52.93 25.85
C GLU A 135 6.34 53.11 26.47
N GLU A 136 7.27 52.18 26.26
CA GLU A 136 8.66 52.26 26.71
C GLU A 136 9.33 53.53 26.15
N ALA A 137 9.18 53.80 24.85
CA ALA A 137 9.72 55.00 24.22
C ALA A 137 9.12 56.30 24.80
N ALA A 138 7.82 56.32 25.09
CA ALA A 138 7.16 57.48 25.71
C ALA A 138 7.68 57.75 27.13
N ARG A 139 7.86 56.70 27.93
CA ARG A 139 8.38 56.81 29.31
C ARG A 139 9.85 57.20 29.35
N VAL A 140 10.68 56.65 28.46
CA VAL A 140 12.08 57.06 28.32
C VAL A 140 12.19 58.53 27.89
N ALA A 141 11.32 59.00 26.98
CA ALA A 141 11.28 60.40 26.59
C ALA A 141 10.85 61.32 27.75
N GLU A 142 9.88 60.89 28.58
CA GLU A 142 9.45 61.59 29.80
C GLU A 142 10.59 61.69 30.82
N ALA A 143 11.27 60.57 31.12
CA ALA A 143 12.43 60.54 32.02
C ALA A 143 13.57 61.43 31.52
N ALA A 144 13.85 61.42 30.21
CA ALA A 144 14.87 62.27 29.60
C ALA A 144 14.52 63.77 29.68
N ALA A 145 13.23 64.12 29.54
CA ALA A 145 12.77 65.50 29.69
C ALA A 145 12.93 66.00 31.14
N LEU A 146 12.58 65.17 32.13
CA LEU A 146 12.79 65.46 33.55
C LEU A 146 14.28 65.61 33.89
N ALA A 147 15.13 64.75 33.34
CA ALA A 147 16.58 64.83 33.50
C ALA A 147 17.16 66.12 32.90
N ALA A 148 16.67 66.55 31.72
CA ALA A 148 17.07 67.81 31.09
C ALA A 148 16.64 69.03 31.92
N GLN A 149 15.42 69.03 32.48
CA GLN A 149 14.97 70.09 33.40
C GLN A 149 15.81 70.13 34.67
N ALA A 150 16.20 68.97 35.22
CA ALA A 150 17.07 68.90 36.39
C ALA A 150 18.47 69.50 36.12
N GLN A 151 19.02 69.28 34.92
CA GLN A 151 20.28 69.90 34.49
C GLN A 151 20.16 71.42 34.37
N GLN A 152 19.05 71.92 33.83
CA GLN A 152 18.78 73.37 33.75
C GLN A 152 18.66 74.02 35.14
N ALA A 153 17.95 73.38 36.08
CA ALA A 153 17.83 73.85 37.46
C ALA A 153 19.20 73.87 38.18
N THR A 154 20.04 72.85 37.92
CA THR A 154 21.43 72.80 38.43
C THR A 154 22.25 73.98 37.91
N ALA A 155 22.16 74.28 36.60
CA ALA A 155 22.87 75.40 35.98
C ALA A 155 22.38 76.77 36.47
N ALA A 156 21.10 76.86 36.87
CA ALA A 156 20.51 78.06 37.47
C ALA A 156 20.83 78.24 38.96
N GLY A 157 21.48 77.26 39.61
CA GLY A 157 21.83 77.30 41.03
C GLY A 157 20.70 76.90 41.98
N ASP A 158 19.57 76.41 41.47
CA ASP A 158 18.46 75.89 42.27
C ASP A 158 18.66 74.40 42.59
N VAL A 159 19.41 74.14 43.66
CA VAL A 159 19.85 72.80 44.06
C VAL A 159 18.67 71.92 44.52
N GLU A 160 17.64 72.52 45.12
CA GLU A 160 16.49 71.79 45.67
C GLU A 160 15.55 71.34 44.54
N ALA A 161 15.26 72.22 43.57
CA ALA A 161 14.50 71.86 42.38
C ALA A 161 15.24 70.82 41.51
N ALA A 162 16.57 70.94 41.37
CA ALA A 162 17.38 69.99 40.64
C ALA A 162 17.37 68.57 41.27
N ALA A 163 17.39 68.49 42.60
CA ALA A 163 17.32 67.21 43.32
C ALA A 163 15.95 66.55 43.17
N ALA A 164 14.85 67.33 43.27
CA ALA A 164 13.50 66.82 43.09
C ALA A 164 13.26 66.28 41.66
N LEU A 165 13.71 67.00 40.63
CA LEU A 165 13.58 66.59 39.23
C LEU A 165 14.43 65.35 38.90
N ARG A 166 15.63 65.20 39.50
CA ARG A 166 16.43 63.96 39.37
C ARG A 166 15.73 62.76 39.98
N ALA A 167 15.19 62.90 41.19
CA ALA A 167 14.45 61.82 41.84
C ALA A 167 13.21 61.41 41.03
N GLN A 168 12.53 62.36 40.39
CA GLN A 168 11.42 62.07 39.47
C GLN A 168 11.87 61.36 38.19
N ALA A 169 13.01 61.75 37.62
CA ALA A 169 13.58 61.09 36.44
C ALA A 169 14.00 59.63 36.73
N GLU A 170 14.66 59.38 37.85
CA GLU A 170 15.04 58.02 38.29
C GLU A 170 13.79 57.16 38.57
N ALA A 171 12.78 57.71 39.24
CA ALA A 171 11.53 56.99 39.49
C ALA A 171 10.78 56.65 38.18
N ALA A 172 10.80 57.56 37.20
CA ALA A 172 10.20 57.33 35.89
C ALA A 172 10.97 56.26 35.08
N GLU A 173 12.31 56.20 35.20
CA GLU A 173 13.15 55.20 34.55
C GLU A 173 12.91 53.80 35.14
N VAL A 174 12.84 53.67 36.46
CA VAL A 174 12.51 52.39 37.13
C VAL A 174 11.12 51.91 36.72
N ALA A 175 10.13 52.82 36.71
CA ALA A 175 8.76 52.49 36.26
C ALA A 175 8.72 52.08 34.78
N ALA A 176 9.57 52.66 33.92
CA ALA A 176 9.67 52.28 32.51
C ALA A 176 10.20 50.86 32.33
N ILE A 177 11.22 50.47 33.10
CA ILE A 177 11.80 49.12 33.07
C ILE A 177 10.77 48.09 33.53
N GLU A 178 10.13 48.31 34.67
CA GLU A 178 9.12 47.38 35.22
C GLU A 178 7.93 47.19 34.26
N ASN A 179 7.46 48.28 33.64
CA ASN A 179 6.35 48.22 32.69
C ASN A 179 6.76 47.50 31.39
N SER A 180 7.98 47.73 30.89
CA SER A 180 8.52 47.02 29.72
C SER A 180 8.63 45.52 29.98
N GLU A 181 9.14 45.11 31.14
CA GLU A 181 9.22 43.70 31.52
C GLU A 181 7.83 43.05 31.64
N ALA A 182 6.87 43.74 32.27
CA ALA A 182 5.50 43.25 32.39
C ALA A 182 4.83 43.06 31.02
N MET A 183 5.03 43.98 30.08
CA MET A 183 4.45 43.88 28.73
C MET A 183 5.16 42.82 27.87
N ARG A 184 6.49 42.65 27.99
CA ARG A 184 7.21 41.54 27.34
C ARG A 184 6.78 40.18 27.88
N ALA A 185 6.56 40.07 29.19
CA ALA A 185 6.02 38.87 29.81
C ALA A 185 4.60 38.57 29.31
N ALA A 186 3.76 39.59 29.15
CA ALA A 186 2.42 39.44 28.56
C ALA A 186 2.46 38.96 27.11
N ALA A 187 3.37 39.50 26.27
CA ALA A 187 3.56 39.04 24.89
C ALA A 187 4.02 37.58 24.82
N ALA A 188 4.91 37.15 25.72
CA ALA A 188 5.39 35.76 25.78
C ALA A 188 4.30 34.74 26.15
N GLN A 189 3.23 35.17 26.82
CA GLN A 189 2.10 34.31 27.20
C GLN A 189 1.08 34.09 26.09
N VAL A 190 1.11 34.87 25.01
CA VAL A 190 0.19 34.69 23.86
C VAL A 190 0.66 33.52 23.01
N VAL A 191 0.10 32.34 23.29
CA VAL A 191 0.36 31.11 22.54
C VAL A 191 -0.89 30.71 21.75
N ALA A 192 -0.69 30.19 20.54
CA ALA A 192 -1.80 29.72 19.72
C ALA A 192 -2.53 28.54 20.39
N PRO A 193 -3.87 28.54 20.46
CA PRO A 193 -4.63 27.40 20.93
C PRO A 193 -4.43 26.19 20.01
N ILE A 194 -4.44 24.99 20.59
CA ILE A 194 -4.30 23.73 19.86
C ILE A 194 -5.69 23.28 19.39
N VAL A 195 -5.85 23.07 18.09
CA VAL A 195 -7.10 22.56 17.49
C VAL A 195 -7.28 21.08 17.86
N ALA A 196 -8.42 20.74 18.46
CA ALA A 196 -8.72 19.40 18.95
C ALA A 196 -8.76 18.35 17.81
N ALA A 197 -8.39 17.11 18.14
CA ALA A 197 -8.47 15.99 17.18
C ALA A 197 -9.93 15.59 16.92
N PRO A 198 -10.28 15.20 15.67
CA PRO A 198 -11.64 14.80 15.35
C PRO A 198 -11.97 13.46 16.01
N VAL A 199 -13.24 13.30 16.35
CA VAL A 199 -13.77 12.03 16.89
C VAL A 199 -13.65 10.97 15.79
N LYS A 200 -13.00 9.85 16.12
CA LYS A 200 -12.86 8.72 15.20
C LYS A 200 -14.24 8.14 14.90
N VAL A 201 -14.50 7.85 13.62
CA VAL A 201 -15.74 7.16 13.20
C VAL A 201 -15.68 5.71 13.71
N SER A 202 -16.66 5.32 14.52
CA SER A 202 -16.75 3.94 15.03
C SER A 202 -16.94 2.95 13.89
N GLY A 203 -16.24 1.81 13.93
CA GLY A 203 -16.33 0.73 12.93
C GLY A 203 -15.47 0.90 11.68
N ALA A 204 -14.80 2.04 11.49
CA ALA A 204 -13.84 2.27 10.41
C ALA A 204 -12.44 2.54 10.99
N GLY A 205 -11.47 1.69 10.63
CA GLY A 205 -10.07 1.84 11.03
C GLY A 205 -9.16 1.88 9.81
N GLY A 206 -8.37 2.95 9.69
CA GLY A 206 -7.32 3.04 8.69
C GLY A 206 -6.06 2.28 9.14
N ARG A 207 -5.41 1.57 8.19
CA ARG A 207 -4.04 1.04 8.36
C ARG A 207 -3.18 1.57 7.22
N ALA A 208 -2.02 2.13 7.55
CA ALA A 208 -1.02 2.47 6.55
C ALA A 208 -0.42 1.17 5.97
N ASN A 209 -0.53 0.99 4.66
CA ASN A 209 0.14 -0.09 3.93
C ASN A 209 1.22 0.55 3.05
N TRP A 210 2.48 0.37 3.44
CA TRP A 210 3.63 0.87 2.72
C TRP A 210 3.93 -0.05 1.54
N LYS A 211 3.87 0.50 0.33
CA LYS A 211 4.24 -0.19 -0.91
C LYS A 211 5.48 0.48 -1.50
N ALA A 212 6.31 -0.30 -2.17
CA ALA A 212 7.48 0.17 -2.89
C ALA A 212 7.40 -0.30 -4.35
N GLU A 213 7.85 0.55 -5.27
CA GLU A 213 8.03 0.22 -6.67
C GLU A 213 9.49 0.44 -7.07
N ILE A 214 9.99 -0.39 -8.00
CA ILE A 214 11.35 -0.25 -8.54
C ILE A 214 11.29 0.76 -9.68
N THR A 215 11.84 1.95 -9.47
CA THR A 215 11.89 3.01 -10.47
C THR A 215 12.99 2.78 -11.52
N ASN A 216 14.10 2.17 -11.13
CA ASN A 216 15.20 1.79 -12.03
C ASN A 216 15.69 0.37 -11.68
N MET A 217 15.41 -0.59 -12.57
CA MET A 217 15.79 -1.99 -12.37
C MET A 217 17.30 -2.20 -12.33
N GLN A 218 18.06 -1.47 -13.15
CA GLN A 218 19.51 -1.64 -13.23
C GLN A 218 20.20 -1.17 -11.93
N ALA A 219 19.81 0.00 -11.42
CA ALA A 219 20.31 0.50 -10.14
C ALA A 219 19.94 -0.42 -8.98
N PHE A 220 18.74 -1.03 -9.01
CA PHE A 220 18.34 -2.00 -8.01
C PHE A 220 19.15 -3.30 -8.07
N VAL A 221 19.43 -3.82 -9.27
CA VAL A 221 20.29 -5.01 -9.44
C VAL A 221 21.71 -4.73 -8.93
N GLU A 222 22.29 -3.57 -9.23
CA GLU A 222 23.60 -3.17 -8.70
C GLU A 222 23.61 -3.12 -7.16
N PHE A 223 22.56 -2.55 -6.56
CA PHE A 223 22.39 -2.55 -5.10
C PHE A 223 22.30 -3.97 -4.51
N VAL A 224 21.55 -4.88 -5.15
CA VAL A 224 21.39 -6.27 -4.70
C VAL A 224 22.69 -7.06 -4.85
N VAL A 225 23.49 -6.80 -5.88
CA VAL A 225 24.83 -7.41 -6.02
C VAL A 225 25.74 -7.00 -4.87
N GLN A 226 25.67 -5.74 -4.43
CA GLN A 226 26.42 -5.25 -3.25
C GLN A 226 25.84 -5.73 -1.91
N ASN A 227 24.57 -6.14 -1.88
CA ASN A 227 23.84 -6.56 -0.68
C ASN A 227 23.14 -7.91 -0.90
N PRO A 228 23.89 -9.04 -0.84
CA PRO A 228 23.39 -10.36 -1.21
C PRO A 228 22.15 -10.83 -0.45
N GLN A 229 21.86 -10.29 0.74
CA GLN A 229 20.65 -10.63 1.51
C GLN A 229 19.34 -10.33 0.78
N TYR A 230 19.35 -9.45 -0.23
CA TYR A 230 18.17 -9.09 -1.00
C TYR A 230 18.00 -9.87 -2.31
N MET A 231 18.86 -10.86 -2.59
CA MET A 231 18.84 -11.64 -3.85
C MET A 231 17.48 -12.33 -4.09
N ALA A 232 16.78 -12.73 -3.03
CA ALA A 232 15.45 -13.35 -3.13
C ALA A 232 14.35 -12.43 -3.71
N LEU A 233 14.60 -11.11 -3.77
CA LEU A 233 13.69 -10.15 -4.42
C LEU A 233 13.79 -10.19 -5.95
N LEU A 234 14.89 -10.74 -6.50
CA LEU A 234 15.07 -10.93 -7.94
C LEU A 234 14.51 -12.29 -8.36
N LYS A 235 13.57 -12.29 -9.30
CA LYS A 235 13.03 -13.52 -9.91
C LYS A 235 13.55 -13.67 -11.33
N VAL A 236 14.07 -14.84 -11.64
CA VAL A 236 14.48 -15.21 -13.00
C VAL A 236 13.26 -15.73 -13.76
N ASP A 237 13.02 -15.19 -14.95
CA ASP A 237 12.03 -15.75 -15.88
C ASP A 237 12.59 -17.03 -16.50
N GLN A 238 12.17 -18.18 -15.95
CA GLN A 238 12.62 -19.49 -16.41
C GLN A 238 12.15 -19.81 -17.83
N GLN A 239 11.00 -19.29 -18.27
CA GLN A 239 10.49 -19.55 -19.60
C GLN A 239 11.32 -18.83 -20.65
N ALA A 240 11.64 -17.55 -20.42
CA ALA A 240 12.54 -16.80 -21.28
C ALA A 240 13.92 -17.45 -21.33
N LEU A 241 14.44 -17.91 -20.19
CA LEU A 241 15.72 -18.63 -20.12
C LEU A 241 15.68 -19.94 -20.93
N ASN A 242 14.61 -20.72 -20.82
CA ASN A 242 14.42 -21.97 -21.57
C ASN A 242 14.31 -21.70 -23.08
N GLN A 243 13.72 -20.58 -23.50
CA GLN A 243 13.68 -20.18 -24.92
C GLN A 243 15.08 -19.85 -25.46
N GLN A 244 15.90 -19.14 -24.69
CA GLN A 244 17.30 -18.90 -25.06
C GLN A 244 18.09 -20.21 -25.14
N ALA A 245 17.87 -21.13 -24.18
CA ALA A 245 18.47 -22.45 -24.18
C ALA A 245 18.03 -23.30 -25.38
N LYS A 246 16.77 -23.23 -25.80
CA LYS A 246 16.25 -23.93 -26.98
C LYS A 246 16.88 -23.41 -28.28
N SER A 247 17.10 -22.10 -28.37
CA SER A 247 17.68 -21.44 -29.55
C SER A 247 19.18 -21.74 -29.67
N LEU A 248 19.93 -21.49 -28.60
CA LEU A 248 21.40 -21.53 -28.61
C LEU A 248 21.98 -22.90 -28.23
N LYS A 249 21.20 -23.76 -27.56
CA LYS A 249 21.59 -25.11 -27.12
C LYS A 249 22.94 -25.10 -26.40
N GLN A 250 23.91 -25.88 -26.88
CA GLN A 250 25.26 -25.98 -26.30
C GLN A 250 26.11 -24.70 -26.44
N LEU A 251 25.66 -23.73 -27.25
CA LEU A 251 26.37 -22.45 -27.42
C LEU A 251 26.01 -21.42 -26.34
N LEU A 252 24.94 -21.63 -25.55
CA LEU A 252 24.58 -20.74 -24.44
C LEU A 252 25.53 -20.95 -23.25
N LYS A 253 26.62 -20.18 -23.18
CA LYS A 253 27.63 -20.22 -22.10
C LYS A 253 27.52 -19.03 -21.15
N TRP A 254 26.32 -18.77 -20.64
CA TRP A 254 26.14 -17.70 -19.65
C TRP A 254 26.58 -18.16 -18.26
N PRO A 255 27.37 -17.36 -17.52
CA PRO A 255 27.78 -17.70 -16.16
C PRO A 255 26.57 -18.03 -15.28
N GLY A 256 26.62 -19.17 -14.58
CA GLY A 256 25.55 -19.62 -13.68
C GLY A 256 24.36 -20.33 -14.34
N VAL A 257 24.33 -20.50 -15.67
CA VAL A 257 23.25 -21.19 -16.41
C VAL A 257 23.75 -22.50 -17.02
N ARG A 258 23.02 -23.60 -16.80
CA ARG A 258 23.30 -24.93 -17.36
C ARG A 258 22.17 -25.38 -18.29
N VAL A 259 22.50 -25.80 -19.52
CA VAL A 259 21.55 -26.30 -20.54
C VAL A 259 21.61 -27.84 -20.63
N PHE A 260 20.46 -28.52 -20.82
CA PHE A 260 20.34 -29.99 -20.98
C PHE A 260 19.24 -30.37 -22.00
N ASP A 261 19.29 -31.60 -22.57
CA ASP A 261 18.35 -32.16 -23.56
C ASP A 261 17.42 -33.21 -22.90
N ASP A 262 16.12 -33.14 -23.14
CA ASP A 262 15.07 -34.01 -22.56
C ASP A 262 14.11 -34.49 -23.67
N ARG A 263 14.18 -35.79 -24.04
CA ARG A 263 13.54 -36.35 -25.26
C ARG A 263 12.29 -37.18 -24.96
N THR A 264 11.23 -37.06 -25.78
CA THR A 264 9.94 -37.79 -25.64
C THR A 264 9.38 -38.32 -26.99
N ILE A 265 8.54 -39.38 -26.97
CA ILE A 265 7.88 -40.03 -28.14
C ILE A 265 6.35 -39.80 -28.08
N ALA A 266 5.69 -39.53 -29.20
CA ALA A 266 4.24 -39.31 -29.28
C ALA A 266 3.54 -40.21 -30.33
N VAL A 267 2.34 -40.72 -30.01
CA VAL A 267 1.46 -41.53 -30.88
C VAL A 267 0.14 -40.76 -31.10
N ARG A 268 -0.43 -40.82 -32.31
CA ARG A 268 -1.73 -40.21 -32.65
C ARG A 268 -2.80 -41.30 -32.86
N ALA A 269 -3.98 -41.10 -32.28
CA ALA A 269 -5.13 -42.02 -32.30
C ALA A 269 -6.33 -41.46 -33.09
#